data_AF-A0A3B9LBK0-F1
#
_entry.id   AF-A0A3B9LBK0-F1
#
_cell.length_a   1.000
_cell.length_b   1.000
_cell.length_c   1.000
_cell.angle_alpha   90.00
_cell.angle_beta   90.00
_cell.angle_gamma   90.00
#
_symmetry.space_group_name_H-M   'P 1'
#
loop_
_entity.id
_entity.type
_entity.pdbx_description
1 polymer ?
#
loop_
_entity_poly.entity_id
_entity_poly.type
_entity_poly.pdbx_seq_one_letter_code
_entity_poly.pdbx_strand_id
1 'polypeptide(L)'
;MHPEVVMDHPGNCPKCGMKLVPLKHNSKRSTSNVQRPTSNEEKVGAIDLNRPHHEHPPSVAAATFGAAGMSMQSSVNIADPMSRESSGTAWVPDSTPMYGRMFMLGDDMLMLHGAIFPRYTNVSTRRGDDRIDAPNWIMAMYSHPINETMQLGGRLMMSLDPLTEGGRGYPLLFQSGESWHDQPLHDRQHPHDLFDELSVSLSQKFDVDLSAYFYFGYPGEPALGPPTFMHRLSAMDDPDAPIAHHWQDSTHVTFGVATAGVQWRSIKIEGSVFNGREPDEDRYDFDRPRFDSFSGRVSWNPTQNLALQVSHGYIKSPEAVEPDVKRHRTTASAIYNQPLGHDSNWSNSFVWGQNNDSGETTQSFLLETNFQRGRDTV
;
A
#
# COMPACT_ATOMS: atom_id res chain seq x y z
N MET A 1 -9.01 -0.31 40.90
CA MET A 1 -9.01 -1.57 41.69
C MET A 1 -8.03 -1.39 42.84
N HIS A 2 -8.32 -1.91 44.05
CA HIS A 2 -7.44 -1.85 45.24
C HIS A 2 -6.77 -3.23 45.48
N PRO A 3 -5.68 -3.57 44.76
CA PRO A 3 -5.05 -4.90 44.84
C PRO A 3 -4.43 -5.22 46.21
N GLU A 4 -4.17 -4.20 47.04
CA GLU A 4 -3.67 -4.34 48.40
C GLU A 4 -4.73 -4.81 49.41
N VAL A 5 -6.02 -4.80 49.04
CA VAL A 5 -7.12 -5.24 49.89
C VAL A 5 -7.43 -6.71 49.59
N VAL A 6 -6.93 -7.60 50.45
CA VAL A 6 -7.21 -9.05 50.41
C VAL A 6 -7.88 -9.46 51.72
N MET A 7 -8.98 -10.20 51.63
CA MET A 7 -9.73 -10.72 52.78
C MET A 7 -9.88 -12.24 52.63
N ASP A 8 -9.93 -12.94 53.76
CA ASP A 8 -10.11 -14.40 53.85
C ASP A 8 -11.57 -14.85 53.72
N HIS A 9 -12.51 -13.91 53.65
CA HIS A 9 -13.94 -14.14 53.44
C HIS A 9 -14.53 -13.21 52.37
N PRO A 10 -15.66 -13.58 51.73
CA PRO A 10 -16.36 -12.70 50.79
C PRO A 10 -16.84 -11.42 51.47
N GLY A 11 -16.66 -10.27 50.82
CA GLY A 11 -17.08 -8.97 51.35
C GLY A 11 -16.94 -7.85 50.33
N ASN A 12 -17.20 -6.61 50.78
CA ASN A 12 -17.01 -5.41 49.99
C ASN A 12 -15.71 -4.71 50.41
N CYS A 13 -15.03 -4.07 49.47
CA CYS A 13 -13.82 -3.31 49.72
C CYS A 13 -14.12 -2.13 50.65
N PRO A 14 -13.45 -1.98 51.81
CA PRO A 14 -13.71 -0.89 52.75
C PRO A 14 -13.32 0.49 52.21
N LYS A 15 -12.51 0.55 51.13
CA LYS A 15 -12.09 1.82 50.51
C LYS A 15 -13.06 2.35 49.45
N CYS A 16 -13.73 1.48 48.69
CA CYS A 16 -14.61 1.90 47.59
C CYS A 16 -16.01 1.26 47.58
N GLY A 17 -16.32 0.37 48.52
CA GLY A 17 -17.63 -0.29 48.63
C GLY A 17 -17.93 -1.36 47.58
N MET A 18 -17.07 -1.57 46.59
CA MET A 18 -17.25 -2.60 45.56
C MET A 18 -17.00 -4.02 46.09
N LYS A 19 -17.72 -5.03 45.56
CA LYS A 19 -17.59 -6.44 45.96
C LYS A 19 -16.22 -7.02 45.57
N LEU A 20 -15.57 -7.72 46.50
CA LEU A 20 -14.27 -8.35 46.27
C LEU A 20 -14.39 -9.60 45.38
N VAL A 21 -13.34 -9.88 44.60
CA VAL A 21 -13.28 -11.00 43.66
C VAL A 21 -12.34 -12.09 44.19
N PRO A 22 -12.68 -13.39 44.11
CA PRO A 22 -11.84 -14.48 44.61
C PRO A 22 -10.48 -14.59 43.87
N LEU A 23 -9.39 -14.72 44.61
CA LEU A 23 -8.06 -15.00 44.06
C LEU A 23 -7.85 -16.52 43.87
N LYS A 24 -7.44 -16.95 42.67
CA LYS A 24 -7.04 -18.34 42.39
C LYS A 24 -5.56 -18.57 42.72
N HIS A 25 -5.24 -19.45 43.66
CA HIS A 25 -3.85 -19.84 43.99
C HIS A 25 -3.34 -20.95 43.05
N ASN A 26 -2.23 -20.71 42.34
CA ASN A 26 -1.43 -21.75 41.67
C ASN A 26 -0.32 -22.23 42.64
N SER A 27 -0.42 -23.46 43.15
CA SER A 27 0.58 -24.03 44.06
C SER A 27 1.80 -24.59 43.31
N LYS A 28 2.99 -23.98 43.52
CA LYS A 28 4.28 -24.63 43.29
C LYS A 28 4.69 -25.39 44.56
N ARG A 29 5.11 -26.66 44.43
CA ARG A 29 5.58 -27.48 45.56
C ARG A 29 7.08 -27.74 45.44
N SER A 30 7.81 -27.32 46.48
CA SER A 30 9.23 -27.60 46.73
C SER A 30 9.38 -28.83 47.63
N THR A 31 10.58 -29.39 47.57
CA THR A 31 11.17 -30.62 48.13
C THR A 31 11.05 -30.84 49.66
N SER A 32 11.07 -32.12 50.09
CA SER A 32 11.86 -32.59 51.24
C SER A 32 11.92 -34.13 51.35
N ASN A 33 13.10 -34.60 51.78
CA ASN A 33 13.53 -35.99 51.99
C ASN A 33 12.81 -36.69 53.16
N VAL A 34 12.49 -37.99 53.00
CA VAL A 34 12.46 -38.98 54.10
C VAL A 34 12.93 -40.35 53.56
N GLN A 35 13.66 -41.09 54.40
CA GLN A 35 14.43 -42.31 54.15
C GLN A 35 13.59 -43.62 54.05
N ARG A 36 14.10 -44.56 53.21
CA ARG A 36 14.09 -46.07 53.17
C ARG A 36 13.20 -46.88 54.14
N PRO A 37 12.71 -48.11 53.77
CA PRO A 37 13.57 -49.20 53.23
C PRO A 37 12.99 -50.25 52.22
N THR A 38 13.95 -50.95 51.59
CA THR A 38 14.04 -52.38 51.17
C THR A 38 13.29 -53.02 49.97
N SER A 39 14.15 -53.61 49.12
CA SER A 39 14.16 -54.97 48.50
C SER A 39 13.48 -55.30 47.16
N ASN A 40 14.35 -55.78 46.25
CA ASN A 40 14.25 -56.83 45.22
C ASN A 40 13.39 -56.60 43.96
N GLU A 41 14.04 -56.52 42.79
CA GLU A 41 14.11 -57.55 41.70
C GLU A 41 12.75 -57.69 40.97
N GLU A 42 12.57 -57.45 39.66
CA GLU A 42 13.13 -58.14 38.50
C GLU A 42 12.73 -57.44 37.16
N LYS A 43 13.60 -57.60 36.16
CA LYS A 43 13.35 -57.88 34.71
C LYS A 43 12.69 -56.86 33.76
N VAL A 44 13.57 -56.42 32.86
CA VAL A 44 13.50 -56.08 31.42
C VAL A 44 12.34 -56.70 30.63
N GLY A 45 11.72 -55.88 29.78
CA GLY A 45 10.92 -56.27 28.60
C GLY A 45 10.96 -55.16 27.54
N ALA A 46 11.19 -55.53 26.28
CA ALA A 46 11.69 -54.70 25.18
C ALA A 46 10.66 -53.76 24.52
N ILE A 47 11.17 -52.69 23.91
CA ILE A 47 10.44 -51.70 23.09
C ILE A 47 10.28 -52.26 21.67
N ASP A 48 9.03 -52.36 21.20
CA ASP A 48 8.66 -52.64 19.81
C ASP A 48 8.57 -51.32 19.02
N LEU A 49 9.30 -51.23 17.90
CA LEU A 49 9.55 -50.00 17.13
C LEU A 49 8.68 -49.84 15.87
N ASN A 50 7.59 -50.60 15.70
CA ASN A 50 6.77 -50.53 14.49
C ASN A 50 5.28 -50.24 14.73
N ARG A 51 4.95 -48.98 15.05
CA ARG A 51 3.58 -48.44 14.86
C ARG A 51 3.59 -46.97 14.42
N PRO A 52 2.96 -46.60 13.29
CA PRO A 52 2.76 -45.21 12.89
C PRO A 52 1.37 -44.74 13.32
N HIS A 53 1.25 -43.61 14.02
CA HIS A 53 -0.03 -42.88 14.12
C HIS A 53 0.15 -41.37 14.32
N HIS A 54 -0.32 -40.67 13.29
CA HIS A 54 -1.06 -39.40 13.24
C HIS A 54 -0.55 -38.13 13.95
N GLU A 55 -0.23 -37.17 13.09
CA GLU A 55 0.03 -35.76 13.33
C GLU A 55 -1.25 -34.98 13.67
N HIS A 56 -1.12 -34.03 14.60
CA HIS A 56 -1.96 -32.84 14.70
C HIS A 56 -1.07 -31.63 14.40
N PRO A 57 -1.48 -30.66 13.54
CA PRO A 57 -0.62 -29.53 13.19
C PRO A 57 -0.63 -28.48 14.32
N PRO A 58 0.51 -27.83 14.61
CA PRO A 58 0.56 -26.68 15.50
C PRO A 58 0.04 -25.42 14.81
N SER A 59 -0.54 -24.55 15.64
CA SER A 59 -1.14 -23.25 15.36
C SER A 59 -0.26 -22.29 14.55
N VAL A 60 -0.93 -21.55 13.67
CA VAL A 60 -0.45 -20.50 12.76
C VAL A 60 0.55 -19.55 13.43
N ALA A 61 1.83 -19.76 13.16
CA ALA A 61 2.91 -18.80 13.38
C ALA A 61 3.12 -18.00 12.09
N ALA A 62 3.27 -16.69 12.22
CA ALA A 62 3.64 -15.79 11.15
C ALA A 62 4.90 -16.31 10.43
N ALA A 63 4.78 -16.56 9.13
CA ALA A 63 5.89 -17.07 8.33
C ALA A 63 6.93 -15.96 8.10
N THR A 64 8.03 -16.06 8.83
CA THR A 64 9.32 -15.43 8.52
C THR A 64 10.12 -16.31 7.55
N PHE A 65 10.75 -15.64 6.58
CA PHE A 65 11.64 -16.12 5.52
C PHE A 65 12.45 -17.40 5.80
N GLY A 66 12.44 -18.34 4.85
CA GLY A 66 13.35 -19.48 4.87
C GLY A 66 12.90 -20.76 4.15
N ALA A 67 12.36 -20.66 2.94
CA ALA A 67 12.31 -21.77 1.97
C ALA A 67 12.45 -21.12 0.59
N ALA A 68 13.02 -21.80 -0.41
CA ALA A 68 13.11 -21.30 -1.78
C ALA A 68 11.74 -20.79 -2.23
N GLY A 69 11.53 -19.48 -2.09
CA GLY A 69 10.21 -18.91 -1.90
C GLY A 69 9.55 -18.79 -3.24
N MET A 70 8.37 -19.38 -3.39
CA MET A 70 7.50 -19.01 -4.51
C MET A 70 7.26 -17.51 -4.40
N SER A 71 7.90 -16.75 -5.28
CA SER A 71 7.59 -15.34 -5.45
C SER A 71 6.13 -15.28 -5.89
N MET A 72 5.31 -14.59 -5.10
CA MET A 72 3.93 -14.31 -5.49
C MET A 72 3.96 -13.48 -6.77
N GLN A 73 3.00 -13.72 -7.66
CA GLN A 73 2.88 -12.96 -8.89
C GLN A 73 2.09 -11.68 -8.64
N SER A 74 2.43 -10.64 -9.40
CA SER A 74 1.69 -9.39 -9.45
C SER A 74 0.23 -9.64 -9.86
N SER A 75 -0.70 -8.86 -9.32
CA SER A 75 -2.10 -8.84 -9.75
C SER A 75 -2.27 -8.29 -11.17
N VAL A 76 -1.40 -7.38 -11.60
CA VAL A 76 -1.45 -6.74 -12.93
C VAL A 76 -0.86 -7.64 -14.01
N ASN A 77 0.31 -8.23 -13.77
CA ASN A 77 1.02 -9.04 -14.75
C ASN A 77 1.60 -10.32 -14.14
N ILE A 78 1.12 -11.48 -14.59
CA ILE A 78 1.56 -12.81 -14.11
C ILE A 78 3.07 -13.07 -14.24
N ALA A 79 3.78 -12.31 -15.08
CA ALA A 79 5.23 -12.45 -15.26
C ALA A 79 6.07 -11.63 -14.25
N ASP A 80 5.44 -10.73 -13.50
CA ASP A 80 6.11 -9.86 -12.55
C ASP A 80 6.01 -10.42 -11.12
N PRO A 81 7.07 -10.33 -10.31
CA PRO A 81 6.96 -10.60 -8.88
C PRO A 81 6.10 -9.51 -8.25
N MET A 82 5.30 -9.88 -7.25
CA MET A 82 4.41 -8.94 -6.57
C MET A 82 5.16 -7.78 -5.89
N SER A 83 6.43 -7.95 -5.53
CA SER A 83 7.27 -6.88 -4.97
C SER A 83 7.61 -5.75 -5.94
N ARG A 84 7.41 -5.98 -7.25
CA ARG A 84 7.57 -4.95 -8.29
C ARG A 84 6.31 -4.10 -8.47
N GLU A 85 5.17 -4.60 -8.00
CA GLU A 85 3.87 -3.93 -8.12
C GLU A 85 3.78 -2.71 -7.20
N SER A 86 3.13 -1.66 -7.69
CA SER A 86 2.93 -0.41 -6.96
C SER A 86 1.53 0.14 -7.27
N SER A 87 1.36 1.46 -7.43
CA SER A 87 0.11 2.07 -7.87
C SER A 87 -0.17 1.79 -9.36
N GLY A 88 -1.44 1.54 -9.69
CA GLY A 88 -1.88 1.20 -11.05
C GLY A 88 -1.00 0.15 -11.72
N THR A 89 -0.33 0.55 -12.81
CA THR A 89 0.61 -0.31 -13.54
C THR A 89 2.07 0.10 -13.35
N ALA A 90 2.40 0.98 -12.41
CA ALA A 90 3.76 1.46 -12.20
C ALA A 90 4.68 0.37 -11.60
N TRP A 91 5.99 0.52 -11.80
CA TRP A 91 6.99 -0.40 -11.25
C TRP A 91 7.86 0.28 -10.18
N VAL A 92 8.11 -0.47 -9.11
CA VAL A 92 9.17 -0.21 -8.12
C VAL A 92 10.27 -1.28 -8.24
N PRO A 93 11.43 -1.13 -7.58
CA PRO A 93 12.46 -2.17 -7.58
C PRO A 93 11.96 -3.49 -6.98
N ASP A 94 12.40 -4.63 -7.52
CA ASP A 94 12.00 -5.97 -7.05
C ASP A 94 12.37 -6.25 -5.58
N SER A 95 13.39 -5.54 -5.06
CA SER A 95 13.83 -5.60 -3.66
C SER A 95 12.92 -4.85 -2.69
N THR A 96 11.91 -4.13 -3.18
CA THR A 96 10.98 -3.37 -2.35
C THR A 96 10.18 -4.33 -1.45
N PRO A 97 10.19 -4.15 -0.12
CA PRO A 97 9.35 -4.95 0.76
C PRO A 97 7.87 -4.72 0.46
N MET A 98 7.09 -5.80 0.48
CA MET A 98 5.64 -5.74 0.38
C MET A 98 5.02 -5.75 1.77
N TYR A 99 4.29 -4.69 2.10
CA TYR A 99 3.49 -4.61 3.31
C TYR A 99 2.05 -4.91 3.00
N GLY A 100 1.44 -5.78 3.79
CA GLY A 100 0.05 -6.16 3.63
C GLY A 100 -0.18 -7.60 4.03
N ARG A 101 -1.45 -7.93 4.24
CA ARG A 101 -1.89 -9.25 4.67
C ARG A 101 -2.41 -10.02 3.49
N MET A 102 -1.72 -11.11 3.16
CA MET A 102 -2.07 -11.99 2.07
C MET A 102 -2.91 -13.16 2.59
N PHE A 103 -3.92 -13.53 1.81
CA PHE A 103 -4.80 -14.66 2.04
C PHE A 103 -4.82 -15.51 0.77
N MET A 104 -4.50 -16.80 0.91
CA MET A 104 -4.62 -17.77 -0.18
C MET A 104 -5.99 -18.45 -0.08
N LEU A 105 -6.76 -18.39 -1.16
CA LEU A 105 -8.11 -18.95 -1.28
C LEU A 105 -8.11 -20.01 -2.39
N GLY A 106 -7.46 -21.14 -2.14
CA GLY A 106 -7.13 -22.09 -3.21
C GLY A 106 -5.99 -21.55 -4.06
N ASP A 107 -6.23 -21.42 -5.37
CA ASP A 107 -5.28 -20.83 -6.31
C ASP A 107 -5.33 -19.29 -6.33
N ASP A 108 -6.35 -18.71 -5.69
CA ASP A 108 -6.55 -17.27 -5.65
C ASP A 108 -5.73 -16.63 -4.54
N MET A 109 -5.31 -15.39 -4.77
CA MET A 109 -4.66 -14.55 -3.77
C MET A 109 -5.48 -13.28 -3.55
N LEU A 110 -5.72 -12.95 -2.29
CA LEU A 110 -6.21 -11.65 -1.86
C LEU A 110 -5.19 -11.02 -0.92
N MET A 111 -4.73 -9.82 -1.24
CA MET A 111 -3.87 -9.01 -0.40
C MET A 111 -4.62 -7.77 0.06
N LEU A 112 -4.58 -7.51 1.36
CA LEU A 112 -5.09 -6.28 1.96
C LEU A 112 -3.92 -5.42 2.44
N HIS A 113 -3.91 -4.16 2.04
CA HIS A 113 -2.92 -3.15 2.40
C HIS A 113 -3.65 -1.85 2.74
N GLY A 114 -3.03 -0.97 3.52
CA GLY A 114 -3.72 0.24 3.96
C GLY A 114 -2.88 1.04 4.94
N ALA A 115 -3.23 2.30 5.09
CA ALA A 115 -2.66 3.21 6.09
C ALA A 115 -3.73 4.18 6.60
N ILE A 116 -3.51 4.67 7.82
CA ILE A 116 -4.28 5.76 8.43
C ILE A 116 -3.32 6.60 9.26
N PHE A 117 -3.41 7.92 9.11
CA PHE A 117 -2.51 8.86 9.77
C PHE A 117 -3.27 9.88 10.62
N PRO A 118 -3.77 9.50 11.81
CA PRO A 118 -4.43 10.46 12.69
C PRO A 118 -3.43 11.52 13.15
N ARG A 119 -3.70 12.79 12.85
CA ARG A 119 -2.77 13.89 13.17
C ARG A 119 -3.49 15.18 13.55
N TYR A 120 -2.72 16.07 14.18
CA TYR A 120 -3.09 17.46 14.40
C TYR A 120 -2.05 18.35 13.73
N THR A 121 -2.52 19.17 12.80
CA THR A 121 -1.72 20.12 12.05
C THR A 121 -1.93 21.52 12.63
N ASN A 122 -0.84 22.26 12.87
CA ASN A 122 -0.90 23.66 13.27
C ASN A 122 0.08 24.48 12.43
N VAL A 123 -0.43 25.22 11.45
CA VAL A 123 0.37 26.11 10.61
C VAL A 123 0.16 27.55 11.06
N SER A 124 0.96 28.00 12.02
CA SER A 124 0.90 29.35 12.62
C SER A 124 1.40 30.47 11.68
N THR A 125 0.77 30.65 10.52
CA THR A 125 1.06 31.73 9.55
C THR A 125 -0.22 32.39 9.04
N ARG A 126 -0.10 33.51 8.30
CA ARG A 126 -1.27 34.19 7.72
C ARG A 126 -2.05 33.36 6.68
N ARG A 127 -1.38 32.38 6.07
CA ARG A 127 -1.92 31.48 5.05
C ARG A 127 -2.22 30.08 5.60
N GLY A 128 -1.82 29.81 6.85
CA GLY A 128 -1.99 28.52 7.49
C GLY A 128 -3.32 28.40 8.20
N ASP A 129 -3.57 27.20 8.70
CA ASP A 129 -4.78 26.80 9.42
C ASP A 129 -4.39 25.71 10.42
N ASP A 130 -5.28 25.37 11.33
CA ASP A 130 -5.08 24.26 12.27
C ASP A 130 -6.24 23.27 12.25
N ARG A 131 -5.92 21.99 12.27
CA ARG A 131 -6.91 20.93 12.01
C ARG A 131 -6.50 19.60 12.62
N ILE A 132 -7.50 18.84 13.07
CA ILE A 132 -7.38 17.40 13.26
C ILE A 132 -7.88 16.73 11.99
N ASP A 133 -7.05 15.88 11.40
CA ASP A 133 -7.33 15.16 10.18
C ASP A 133 -6.74 13.73 10.26
N ALA A 134 -7.16 12.87 9.34
CA ALA A 134 -6.70 11.49 9.29
C ALA A 134 -6.66 10.96 7.85
N PRO A 135 -5.71 11.45 7.02
CA PRO A 135 -5.50 10.89 5.69
C PRO A 135 -5.37 9.37 5.76
N ASN A 136 -6.11 8.69 4.90
CA ASN A 136 -6.22 7.25 4.95
C ASN A 136 -6.51 6.65 3.58
N TRP A 137 -6.15 5.38 3.44
CA TRP A 137 -6.50 4.59 2.28
C TRP A 137 -6.46 3.11 2.64
N ILE A 138 -7.31 2.33 1.99
CA ILE A 138 -7.37 0.87 2.11
C ILE A 138 -7.38 0.29 0.71
N MET A 139 -6.50 -0.67 0.46
CA MET A 139 -6.33 -1.33 -0.82
C MET A 139 -6.55 -2.85 -0.69
N ALA A 140 -7.31 -3.40 -1.60
CA ALA A 140 -7.46 -4.84 -1.82
C ALA A 140 -6.95 -5.19 -3.22
N MET A 141 -6.06 -6.17 -3.30
CA MET A 141 -5.52 -6.69 -4.55
C MET A 141 -5.85 -8.17 -4.66
N TYR A 142 -6.49 -8.56 -5.74
CA TYR A 142 -6.94 -9.92 -6.01
C TYR A 142 -6.24 -10.45 -7.26
N SER A 143 -5.82 -11.71 -7.25
CA SER A 143 -5.37 -12.40 -8.45
C SER A 143 -5.96 -13.81 -8.52
N HIS A 144 -6.37 -14.18 -9.73
CA HIS A 144 -6.91 -15.48 -10.09
C HIS A 144 -6.14 -16.03 -11.30
N PRO A 145 -5.29 -17.05 -11.13
CA PRO A 145 -4.64 -17.70 -12.25
C PRO A 145 -5.67 -18.52 -13.05
N ILE A 146 -5.88 -18.16 -14.31
CA ILE A 146 -6.76 -18.90 -15.23
C ILE A 146 -6.06 -20.19 -15.68
N ASN A 147 -4.75 -20.10 -15.90
CA ASN A 147 -3.85 -21.22 -16.19
C ASN A 147 -2.39 -20.78 -15.91
N GLU A 148 -1.41 -21.62 -16.23
CA GLU A 148 0.02 -21.35 -16.00
C GLU A 148 0.57 -20.10 -16.70
N THR A 149 -0.15 -19.57 -17.68
CA THR A 149 0.29 -18.44 -18.52
C THR A 149 -0.64 -17.25 -18.49
N MET A 150 -1.83 -17.37 -17.91
CA MET A 150 -2.87 -16.35 -17.98
C MET A 150 -3.46 -16.07 -16.61
N GLN A 151 -3.64 -14.80 -16.27
CA GLN A 151 -4.17 -14.39 -14.97
C GLN A 151 -5.16 -13.24 -15.13
N LEU A 152 -6.23 -13.29 -14.33
CA LEU A 152 -7.13 -12.17 -14.08
C LEU A 152 -6.72 -11.52 -12.75
N GLY A 153 -6.59 -10.20 -12.72
CA GLY A 153 -6.39 -9.43 -11.49
C GLY A 153 -7.50 -8.42 -11.27
N GLY A 154 -7.68 -8.03 -10.02
CA GLY A 154 -8.59 -6.97 -9.64
C GLY A 154 -8.01 -6.16 -8.49
N ARG A 155 -8.20 -4.84 -8.50
CA ARG A 155 -7.75 -3.96 -7.43
C ARG A 155 -8.87 -3.00 -7.04
N LEU A 156 -8.92 -2.72 -5.75
CA LEU A 156 -9.82 -1.75 -5.15
C LEU A 156 -9.02 -0.89 -4.18
N MET A 157 -9.07 0.42 -4.32
CA MET A 157 -8.56 1.39 -3.35
C MET A 157 -9.69 2.33 -2.96
N MET A 158 -9.85 2.53 -1.66
CA MET A 158 -10.87 3.40 -1.08
C MET A 158 -10.26 4.31 -0.02
N SER A 159 -10.80 5.52 0.08
CA SER A 159 -10.46 6.48 1.13
C SER A 159 -11.71 6.89 1.92
N LEU A 160 -11.52 7.13 3.22
CA LEU A 160 -12.51 7.76 4.10
C LEU A 160 -12.29 9.26 4.24
N ASP A 161 -11.39 9.86 3.47
CA ASP A 161 -11.15 11.31 3.42
C ASP A 161 -12.44 12.13 3.21
N PRO A 162 -13.43 11.70 2.40
CA PRO A 162 -14.70 12.42 2.28
C PRO A 162 -15.46 12.58 3.60
N LEU A 163 -15.25 11.66 4.55
CA LEU A 163 -15.87 11.67 5.88
C LEU A 163 -15.03 12.43 6.91
N THR A 164 -13.70 12.37 6.83
CA THR A 164 -12.79 12.97 7.83
C THR A 164 -12.36 14.38 7.47
N GLU A 165 -12.13 14.64 6.18
CA GLU A 165 -11.59 15.90 5.67
C GLU A 165 -12.66 16.85 5.15
N GLY A 166 -13.78 16.32 4.67
CA GLY A 166 -14.81 17.09 3.97
C GLY A 166 -14.26 17.77 2.71
N GLY A 167 -15.12 18.45 1.96
CA GLY A 167 -14.76 18.91 0.60
C GLY A 167 -13.64 19.94 0.51
N ARG A 168 -13.37 20.70 1.60
CA ARG A 168 -12.27 21.69 1.62
C ARG A 168 -10.90 21.06 1.86
N GLY A 169 -10.83 19.76 2.20
CA GLY A 169 -9.58 19.04 2.47
C GLY A 169 -8.83 19.53 3.72
N TYR A 170 -7.53 19.25 3.82
CA TYR A 170 -6.72 19.59 5.00
C TYR A 170 -5.65 20.66 4.72
N PRO A 171 -5.18 21.41 5.74
CA PRO A 171 -4.16 22.43 5.57
C PRO A 171 -2.82 21.82 5.12
N LEU A 172 -2.28 22.29 3.99
CA LEU A 172 -0.96 21.91 3.51
C LEU A 172 -0.39 23.05 2.67
N LEU A 173 0.54 23.82 3.25
CA LEU A 173 1.06 25.04 2.61
C LEU A 173 1.69 24.74 1.24
N PHE A 174 1.54 25.70 0.32
CA PHE A 174 2.05 25.65 -1.06
C PHE A 174 1.39 24.62 -1.97
N GLN A 175 0.44 23.81 -1.45
CA GLN A 175 -0.40 23.02 -2.34
C GLN A 175 -1.36 23.90 -3.12
N SER A 176 -1.59 23.47 -4.35
CA SER A 176 -2.48 24.09 -5.32
C SER A 176 -3.03 23.01 -6.24
N GLY A 177 -4.31 23.08 -6.55
CA GLY A 177 -4.97 22.14 -7.44
C GLY A 177 -6.39 21.85 -6.97
N GLU A 178 -7.21 21.33 -7.88
CA GLU A 178 -8.64 21.14 -7.68
C GLU A 178 -9.40 22.40 -7.19
N SER A 179 -10.69 22.23 -6.92
CA SER A 179 -11.59 23.28 -6.46
C SER A 179 -12.56 22.79 -5.40
N TRP A 180 -13.03 23.71 -4.58
CA TRP A 180 -14.15 23.51 -3.65
C TRP A 180 -15.10 24.69 -3.70
N HIS A 181 -16.38 24.44 -3.98
CA HIS A 181 -17.39 25.45 -4.29
C HIS A 181 -16.95 26.40 -5.42
N ASP A 182 -16.46 25.83 -6.53
CA ASP A 182 -15.97 26.56 -7.70
C ASP A 182 -14.80 27.53 -7.41
N GLN A 183 -14.12 27.39 -6.27
CA GLN A 183 -12.94 28.17 -5.91
C GLN A 183 -11.70 27.27 -5.87
N PRO A 184 -10.57 27.70 -6.46
CA PRO A 184 -9.33 26.94 -6.39
C PRO A 184 -8.92 26.67 -4.95
N LEU A 185 -8.50 25.45 -4.65
CA LEU A 185 -7.86 25.15 -3.37
C LEU A 185 -6.42 25.65 -3.41
N HIS A 186 -6.03 26.33 -2.33
CA HIS A 186 -4.72 26.90 -2.17
C HIS A 186 -4.31 26.78 -0.70
N ASP A 187 -3.06 26.39 -0.46
CA ASP A 187 -2.54 26.03 0.88
C ASP A 187 -3.32 24.90 1.56
N ARG A 188 -3.98 24.07 0.75
CA ARG A 188 -4.78 22.94 1.18
C ARG A 188 -4.62 21.81 0.19
N GLN A 189 -4.59 20.59 0.69
CA GLN A 189 -4.68 19.39 -0.12
C GLN A 189 -6.14 18.96 -0.19
N HIS A 190 -6.63 18.67 -1.39
CA HIS A 190 -7.97 18.12 -1.60
C HIS A 190 -8.09 16.70 -1.03
N PRO A 191 -9.28 16.29 -0.57
CA PRO A 191 -9.49 14.90 -0.18
C PRO A 191 -9.41 13.98 -1.40
N HIS A 192 -9.07 12.72 -1.15
CA HIS A 192 -9.35 11.64 -2.09
C HIS A 192 -10.86 11.38 -2.18
N ASP A 193 -11.29 10.79 -3.28
CA ASP A 193 -12.67 10.32 -3.43
C ASP A 193 -12.87 9.03 -2.63
N LEU A 194 -14.12 8.61 -2.40
CA LEU A 194 -14.39 7.35 -1.70
C LEU A 194 -13.76 6.14 -2.43
N PHE A 195 -13.67 6.21 -3.75
CA PHE A 195 -13.02 5.22 -4.59
C PHE A 195 -11.86 5.87 -5.35
N ASP A 196 -10.65 5.42 -5.09
CA ASP A 196 -9.42 5.93 -5.72
C ASP A 196 -8.92 4.99 -6.83
N GLU A 197 -9.22 3.70 -6.70
CA GLU A 197 -8.96 2.70 -7.73
C GLU A 197 -10.06 1.64 -7.71
N LEU A 198 -10.61 1.34 -8.88
CA LEU A 198 -11.41 0.13 -9.12
C LEU A 198 -11.00 -0.40 -10.48
N SER A 199 -10.13 -1.41 -10.47
CA SER A 199 -9.48 -1.87 -11.69
C SER A 199 -9.54 -3.37 -11.88
N VAL A 200 -9.47 -3.79 -13.14
CA VAL A 200 -9.36 -5.17 -13.59
C VAL A 200 -8.21 -5.27 -14.57
N SER A 201 -7.40 -6.31 -14.42
CA SER A 201 -6.30 -6.62 -15.31
C SER A 201 -6.46 -8.01 -15.90
N LEU A 202 -5.99 -8.18 -17.14
CA LEU A 202 -5.82 -9.48 -17.76
C LEU A 202 -4.42 -9.56 -18.32
N SER A 203 -3.64 -10.55 -17.88
CA SER A 203 -2.26 -10.74 -18.32
C SER A 203 -2.03 -12.11 -18.92
N GLN A 204 -1.11 -12.15 -19.88
CA GLN A 204 -0.70 -13.34 -20.61
C GLN A 204 0.81 -13.38 -20.74
N LYS A 205 1.42 -14.47 -20.30
CA LYS A 205 2.80 -14.85 -20.57
C LYS A 205 2.87 -15.62 -21.89
N PHE A 206 3.74 -15.20 -22.80
CA PHE A 206 3.94 -15.84 -24.10
C PHE A 206 5.23 -16.67 -24.15
N ASP A 207 6.25 -16.23 -23.41
CA ASP A 207 7.55 -16.90 -23.29
C ASP A 207 8.13 -16.65 -21.89
N VAL A 208 9.29 -17.21 -21.57
CA VAL A 208 10.03 -16.95 -20.33
C VAL A 208 10.32 -15.45 -20.12
N ASP A 209 10.55 -14.73 -21.22
CA ASP A 209 10.98 -13.33 -21.22
C ASP A 209 9.90 -12.36 -21.74
N LEU A 210 8.72 -12.83 -22.18
CA LEU A 210 7.73 -12.02 -22.87
C LEU A 210 6.33 -12.20 -22.29
N SER A 211 5.70 -11.09 -21.89
CA SER A 211 4.30 -11.03 -21.47
C SER A 211 3.62 -9.75 -21.96
N ALA A 212 2.29 -9.77 -21.96
CA ALA A 212 1.49 -8.57 -22.17
C ALA A 212 0.30 -8.56 -21.20
N TYR A 213 -0.27 -7.39 -21.00
CA TYR A 213 -1.48 -7.23 -20.22
C TYR A 213 -2.35 -6.10 -20.75
N PHE A 214 -3.62 -6.17 -20.36
CA PHE A 214 -4.59 -5.11 -20.45
C PHE A 214 -5.05 -4.74 -19.04
N TYR A 215 -5.18 -3.46 -18.76
CA TYR A 215 -5.63 -2.91 -17.49
C TYR A 215 -6.75 -1.89 -17.76
N PHE A 216 -7.84 -1.99 -17.03
CA PHE A 216 -8.93 -1.03 -17.07
C PHE A 216 -9.27 -0.58 -15.66
N GLY A 217 -9.26 0.74 -15.43
CA GLY A 217 -9.58 1.36 -14.14
C GLY A 217 -10.72 2.36 -14.27
N TYR A 218 -11.64 2.34 -13.32
CA TYR A 218 -12.72 3.32 -13.20
C TYR A 218 -13.10 3.52 -11.73
N PRO A 219 -12.34 4.32 -10.95
CA PRO A 219 -11.12 5.05 -11.32
C PRO A 219 -9.85 4.20 -11.37
N GLY A 220 -8.75 4.79 -11.85
CA GLY A 220 -7.42 4.19 -11.77
C GLY A 220 -6.31 5.08 -12.34
N GLU A 221 -5.09 4.54 -12.45
CA GLU A 221 -3.92 5.31 -12.88
C GLU A 221 -3.50 4.98 -14.33
N PRO A 222 -3.35 5.99 -15.22
CA PRO A 222 -2.78 5.80 -16.55
C PRO A 222 -1.26 5.62 -16.49
N ALA A 223 -0.67 5.12 -17.58
CA ALA A 223 0.77 4.98 -17.74
C ALA A 223 1.43 6.37 -17.96
N LEU A 224 1.45 7.20 -16.92
CA LEU A 224 1.97 8.56 -16.90
C LEU A 224 2.44 8.93 -15.49
N GLY A 225 3.73 9.10 -15.30
CA GLY A 225 4.31 9.44 -14.01
C GLY A 225 5.05 8.28 -13.32
N PRO A 226 5.75 8.58 -12.21
CA PRO A 226 6.21 7.56 -11.27
C PRO A 226 5.00 6.88 -10.59
N PRO A 227 5.20 5.81 -9.81
CA PRO A 227 4.17 5.36 -8.89
C PRO A 227 3.77 6.50 -7.94
N THR A 228 2.49 6.58 -7.56
CA THR A 228 1.94 7.58 -6.65
C THR A 228 2.68 7.61 -5.32
N PHE A 229 2.86 8.79 -4.72
CA PHE A 229 3.67 8.99 -3.51
C PHE A 229 3.32 8.03 -2.36
N MET A 230 2.03 7.75 -2.14
CA MET A 230 1.57 6.79 -1.12
C MET A 230 2.06 5.34 -1.37
N HIS A 231 2.39 5.00 -2.61
CA HIS A 231 2.88 3.68 -3.03
C HIS A 231 4.40 3.67 -3.31
N ARG A 232 5.10 4.78 -3.07
CA ARG A 232 6.57 4.84 -3.07
C ARG A 232 7.06 4.65 -1.65
N LEU A 233 7.85 3.60 -1.41
CA LEU A 233 8.36 3.32 -0.06
C LEU A 233 9.18 4.47 0.56
N SER A 234 9.76 5.33 -0.27
CA SER A 234 10.47 6.54 0.15
C SER A 234 9.56 7.62 0.76
N ALA A 235 8.25 7.57 0.52
CA ALA A 235 7.25 8.55 0.97
C ALA A 235 6.02 7.90 1.63
N MET A 236 5.90 6.58 1.64
CA MET A 236 4.72 5.85 2.15
C MET A 236 4.40 6.15 3.63
N ASP A 237 5.41 6.48 4.44
CA ASP A 237 5.23 6.84 5.85
C ASP A 237 5.01 8.36 6.06
N ASP A 238 4.98 9.15 4.98
CA ASP A 238 4.66 10.58 5.00
C ASP A 238 3.18 10.79 4.66
N PRO A 239 2.36 11.31 5.59
CA PRO A 239 0.94 11.56 5.34
C PRO A 239 0.67 12.72 4.37
N ASP A 240 1.68 13.52 4.02
CA ASP A 240 1.51 14.69 3.15
C ASP A 240 1.87 14.38 1.69
N ALA A 241 1.01 14.85 0.79
CA ALA A 241 1.35 14.90 -0.62
C ALA A 241 2.56 15.83 -0.83
N PRO A 242 3.60 15.41 -1.57
CA PRO A 242 4.69 16.31 -1.93
C PRO A 242 4.18 17.52 -2.71
N ILE A 243 4.79 18.70 -2.52
CA ILE A 243 4.45 19.92 -3.28
C ILE A 243 4.50 19.69 -4.80
N ALA A 244 5.36 18.76 -5.25
CA ALA A 244 5.54 18.43 -6.65
C ALA A 244 4.45 17.51 -7.25
N HIS A 245 3.48 17.05 -6.46
CA HIS A 245 2.48 16.04 -6.85
C HIS A 245 1.75 16.38 -8.16
N HIS A 246 1.28 17.63 -8.30
CA HIS A 246 0.56 18.14 -9.50
C HIS A 246 1.43 18.25 -10.77
N TRP A 247 2.74 18.00 -10.66
CA TRP A 247 3.66 17.92 -11.79
C TRP A 247 4.06 16.49 -12.14
N GLN A 248 3.77 15.52 -11.28
CA GLN A 248 4.38 14.19 -11.32
C GLN A 248 3.34 13.09 -11.45
N ASP A 249 2.44 12.95 -10.47
CA ASP A 249 1.59 11.78 -10.27
C ASP A 249 0.11 12.12 -10.02
N SER A 250 -0.36 13.35 -10.29
CA SER A 250 -1.77 13.73 -10.04
C SER A 250 -2.84 12.98 -10.84
N THR A 251 -2.47 12.25 -11.90
CA THR A 251 -3.42 11.48 -12.72
C THR A 251 -3.79 10.11 -12.11
N HIS A 252 -3.42 9.82 -10.86
CA HIS A 252 -3.52 8.48 -10.29
C HIS A 252 -4.93 8.02 -9.89
N VAL A 253 -5.87 8.95 -9.75
CA VAL A 253 -7.29 8.68 -9.41
C VAL A 253 -8.24 9.00 -10.57
N THR A 254 -7.77 8.85 -11.81
CA THR A 254 -8.57 9.22 -12.98
C THR A 254 -9.76 8.28 -13.20
N PHE A 255 -10.96 8.86 -13.33
CA PHE A 255 -12.18 8.15 -13.71
C PHE A 255 -12.21 7.77 -15.19
N GLY A 256 -11.70 6.58 -15.48
CA GLY A 256 -11.72 5.96 -16.80
C GLY A 256 -10.33 5.95 -17.40
N VAL A 257 -9.69 4.80 -17.28
CA VAL A 257 -8.35 4.51 -17.80
C VAL A 257 -8.38 3.16 -18.50
N ALA A 258 -7.81 3.10 -19.69
CA ALA A 258 -7.49 1.84 -20.36
C ALA A 258 -6.00 1.85 -20.73
N THR A 259 -5.26 0.85 -20.26
CA THR A 259 -3.83 0.70 -20.45
C THR A 259 -3.53 -0.66 -21.08
N ALA A 260 -2.67 -0.67 -22.10
CA ALA A 260 -2.10 -1.89 -22.63
C ALA A 260 -0.57 -1.83 -22.48
N GLY A 261 0.01 -2.93 -22.00
CA GLY A 261 1.44 -3.04 -21.75
C GLY A 261 2.03 -4.31 -22.36
N VAL A 262 3.27 -4.21 -22.84
CA VAL A 262 4.10 -5.35 -23.23
C VAL A 262 5.40 -5.27 -22.44
N GLN A 263 5.79 -6.40 -21.87
CA GLN A 263 7.02 -6.55 -21.12
C GLN A 263 7.94 -7.53 -21.84
N TRP A 264 9.18 -7.10 -22.04
CA TRP A 264 10.26 -7.96 -22.47
C TRP A 264 11.41 -7.88 -21.45
N ARG A 265 11.65 -8.99 -20.75
CA ARG A 265 12.63 -9.10 -19.67
C ARG A 265 12.39 -8.03 -18.59
N SER A 266 13.37 -7.14 -18.40
CA SER A 266 13.36 -6.05 -17.44
C SER A 266 12.79 -4.75 -17.99
N ILE A 267 12.31 -4.72 -19.24
CA ILE A 267 11.78 -3.52 -19.90
C ILE A 267 10.30 -3.70 -20.12
N LYS A 268 9.53 -2.65 -19.85
CA LYS A 268 8.10 -2.59 -20.09
C LYS A 268 7.74 -1.32 -20.84
N ILE A 269 6.90 -1.46 -21.84
CA ILE A 269 6.37 -0.36 -22.66
C ILE A 269 4.85 -0.40 -22.55
N GLU A 270 4.26 0.75 -22.24
CA GLU A 270 2.83 0.87 -22.00
C GLU A 270 2.27 2.10 -22.71
N GLY A 271 1.00 2.04 -23.07
CA GLY A 271 0.23 3.17 -23.54
C GLY A 271 -1.15 3.19 -22.90
N SER A 272 -1.66 4.39 -22.63
CA SER A 272 -2.96 4.59 -22.00
C SER A 272 -3.81 5.61 -22.75
N VAL A 273 -5.12 5.38 -22.73
CA VAL A 273 -6.15 6.40 -22.99
C VAL A 273 -6.94 6.60 -21.72
N PHE A 274 -7.24 7.86 -21.37
CA PHE A 274 -7.84 8.19 -20.08
C PHE A 274 -8.62 9.51 -20.11
N ASN A 275 -9.41 9.75 -19.07
CA ASN A 275 -10.08 11.02 -18.83
C ASN A 275 -9.06 12.06 -18.32
N GLY A 276 -8.87 13.17 -19.04
CA GLY A 276 -7.82 14.13 -18.64
C GLY A 276 -8.10 14.90 -17.36
N ARG A 277 -9.37 15.05 -17.01
CA ARG A 277 -9.81 15.88 -15.89
C ARG A 277 -9.65 15.12 -14.57
N GLU A 278 -9.11 15.80 -13.57
CA GLU A 278 -9.12 15.35 -12.18
C GLU A 278 -10.58 15.21 -11.69
N PRO A 279 -10.86 14.36 -10.67
CA PRO A 279 -12.20 14.20 -10.13
C PRO A 279 -12.84 15.53 -9.73
N ASP A 280 -14.17 15.60 -9.79
CA ASP A 280 -14.88 16.81 -9.38
C ASP A 280 -15.03 16.92 -7.84
N GLU A 281 -15.85 17.85 -7.37
CA GLU A 281 -16.00 18.10 -5.94
C GLU A 281 -16.95 17.11 -5.22
N ASP A 282 -17.70 16.28 -5.96
CA ASP A 282 -18.58 15.23 -5.42
C ASP A 282 -17.80 13.94 -5.15
N ARG A 283 -17.25 13.85 -3.95
CA ARG A 283 -16.32 12.79 -3.54
C ARG A 283 -16.92 11.39 -3.38
N TYR A 284 -18.20 11.20 -3.72
CA TYR A 284 -18.93 9.94 -3.53
C TYR A 284 -19.42 9.30 -4.83
N ASP A 285 -19.38 10.02 -5.95
CA ASP A 285 -19.93 9.54 -7.21
C ASP A 285 -18.84 9.02 -8.15
N PHE A 286 -19.21 8.80 -9.42
CA PHE A 286 -18.28 8.33 -10.44
C PHE A 286 -18.35 9.27 -11.63
N ASP A 287 -17.27 10.01 -11.85
CA ASP A 287 -17.12 10.91 -12.97
C ASP A 287 -17.31 10.22 -14.32
N ARG A 288 -17.78 10.96 -15.33
CA ARG A 288 -17.99 10.41 -16.67
C ARG A 288 -16.64 10.13 -17.37
N PRO A 289 -16.37 8.90 -17.84
CA PRO A 289 -15.11 8.57 -18.51
C PRO A 289 -15.12 9.06 -19.97
N ARG A 290 -14.33 10.10 -20.29
CA ARG A 290 -14.33 10.73 -21.63
C ARG A 290 -13.27 10.18 -22.59
N PHE A 291 -12.20 9.56 -22.07
CA PHE A 291 -11.07 9.06 -22.86
C PHE A 291 -10.52 10.09 -23.87
N ASP A 292 -10.34 11.33 -23.40
CA ASP A 292 -9.93 12.47 -24.22
C ASP A 292 -8.45 12.84 -24.08
N SER A 293 -7.70 12.04 -23.33
CA SER A 293 -6.28 12.19 -23.02
C SER A 293 -5.54 10.87 -23.24
N PHE A 294 -4.22 10.94 -23.45
CA PHE A 294 -3.40 9.78 -23.76
C PHE A 294 -1.97 9.92 -23.27
N SER A 295 -1.31 8.80 -22.99
CA SER A 295 0.07 8.76 -22.53
C SER A 295 0.80 7.51 -22.96
N GLY A 296 2.13 7.54 -22.83
CA GLY A 296 2.98 6.37 -22.91
C GLY A 296 4.06 6.41 -21.83
N ARG A 297 4.45 5.22 -21.36
CA ARG A 297 5.48 5.00 -20.35
C ARG A 297 6.43 3.90 -20.79
N VAL A 298 7.72 4.12 -20.58
CA VAL A 298 8.76 3.10 -20.65
C VAL A 298 9.36 2.94 -19.26
N SER A 299 9.31 1.72 -18.74
CA SER A 299 9.89 1.35 -17.45
C SER A 299 11.03 0.35 -17.63
N TRP A 300 12.07 0.45 -16.80
CA TRP A 300 13.23 -0.43 -16.83
C TRP A 300 13.75 -0.73 -15.43
N ASN A 301 13.78 -2.01 -15.05
CA ASN A 301 14.42 -2.50 -13.81
C ASN A 301 15.76 -3.19 -14.13
N PRO A 302 16.87 -2.46 -14.34
CA PRO A 302 18.16 -3.05 -14.70
C PRO A 302 18.74 -3.99 -13.62
N THR A 303 18.32 -3.81 -12.38
CA THR A 303 18.72 -4.62 -11.23
C THR A 303 17.51 -4.79 -10.31
N GLN A 304 17.62 -5.66 -9.30
CA GLN A 304 16.58 -5.81 -8.27
C GLN A 304 16.40 -4.55 -7.40
N ASN A 305 17.37 -3.62 -7.41
CA ASN A 305 17.42 -2.48 -6.51
C ASN A 305 17.10 -1.15 -7.19
N LEU A 306 16.92 -1.13 -8.51
CA LEU A 306 16.71 0.10 -9.28
C LEU A 306 15.56 -0.06 -10.26
N ALA A 307 14.62 0.88 -10.21
CA ALA A 307 13.55 1.05 -11.18
C ALA A 307 13.64 2.44 -11.80
N LEU A 308 13.59 2.50 -13.13
CA LEU A 308 13.66 3.72 -13.92
C LEU A 308 12.41 3.84 -14.77
N GLN A 309 11.91 5.06 -14.96
CA GLN A 309 10.82 5.29 -15.91
C GLN A 309 10.97 6.64 -16.62
N VAL A 310 10.49 6.71 -17.87
CA VAL A 310 10.20 7.96 -18.57
C VAL A 310 8.82 7.85 -19.20
N SER A 311 8.01 8.88 -19.03
CA SER A 311 6.65 8.93 -19.59
C SER A 311 6.33 10.30 -20.16
N HIS A 312 5.44 10.32 -21.15
CA HIS A 312 4.90 11.53 -21.73
C HIS A 312 3.41 11.37 -21.99
N GLY A 313 2.63 12.42 -21.75
CA GLY A 313 1.20 12.41 -21.96
C GLY A 313 0.63 13.76 -22.34
N TYR A 314 -0.46 13.72 -23.09
CA TYR A 314 -1.33 14.85 -23.37
C TYR A 314 -2.56 14.73 -22.48
N ILE A 315 -2.81 15.77 -21.69
CA ILE A 315 -3.93 15.88 -20.75
C ILE A 315 -4.80 17.05 -21.20
N LYS A 316 -6.05 16.75 -21.55
CA LYS A 316 -7.03 17.75 -21.95
C LYS A 316 -7.81 18.22 -20.73
N SER A 317 -7.88 19.54 -20.52
CA SER A 317 -8.75 20.15 -19.51
C SER A 317 -8.54 19.56 -18.11
N PRO A 318 -7.30 19.59 -17.58
CA PRO A 318 -6.93 18.90 -16.35
C PRO A 318 -7.72 19.37 -15.13
N GLU A 319 -8.04 20.67 -15.06
CA GLU A 319 -8.75 21.28 -13.93
C GLU A 319 -10.09 21.86 -14.39
N ALA A 320 -11.11 21.78 -13.53
CA ALA A 320 -12.44 22.32 -13.83
C ALA A 320 -12.42 23.86 -13.98
N VAL A 321 -11.59 24.53 -13.19
CA VAL A 321 -11.43 25.99 -13.17
C VAL A 321 -10.67 26.54 -14.39
N GLU A 322 -9.96 25.68 -15.14
CA GLU A 322 -9.19 26.04 -16.33
C GLU A 322 -9.55 25.14 -17.54
N PRO A 323 -10.81 25.19 -18.02
CA PRO A 323 -11.34 24.18 -18.92
C PRO A 323 -10.66 24.14 -20.31
N ASP A 324 -10.04 25.25 -20.73
CA ASP A 324 -9.39 25.37 -22.03
C ASP A 324 -7.90 24.97 -22.01
N VAL A 325 -7.34 24.70 -20.82
CA VAL A 325 -5.93 24.31 -20.69
C VAL A 325 -5.70 22.93 -21.31
N LYS A 326 -4.61 22.85 -22.07
CA LYS A 326 -4.08 21.62 -22.66
C LYS A 326 -2.67 21.47 -22.16
N ARG A 327 -2.42 20.35 -21.48
CA ARG A 327 -1.17 20.09 -20.77
C ARG A 327 -0.42 18.95 -21.43
N HIS A 328 0.84 19.20 -21.74
CA HIS A 328 1.79 18.15 -22.07
C HIS A 328 2.65 17.88 -20.84
N ARG A 329 2.48 16.70 -20.23
CA ARG A 329 3.26 16.29 -19.06
C ARG A 329 4.35 15.33 -19.49
N THR A 330 5.59 15.64 -19.11
CA THR A 330 6.74 14.74 -19.24
C THR A 330 7.30 14.47 -17.86
N THR A 331 7.59 13.21 -17.55
CA THR A 331 8.21 12.85 -16.28
C THR A 331 9.33 11.85 -16.47
N ALA A 332 10.27 11.84 -15.53
CA ALA A 332 11.28 10.80 -15.40
C ALA A 332 11.50 10.51 -13.92
N SER A 333 11.72 9.25 -13.56
CA SER A 333 12.05 8.89 -12.18
C SER A 333 13.10 7.79 -12.09
N ALA A 334 13.79 7.80 -10.96
CA ALA A 334 14.69 6.75 -10.51
C ALA A 334 14.35 6.40 -9.07
N ILE A 335 13.93 5.15 -8.84
CA ILE A 335 13.62 4.62 -7.51
C ILE A 335 14.68 3.59 -7.18
N TYR A 336 15.38 3.81 -6.06
CA TYR A 336 16.41 2.92 -5.56
C TYR A 336 16.04 2.37 -4.19
N ASN A 337 16.02 1.06 -4.06
CA ASN A 337 15.73 0.38 -2.80
C ASN A 337 16.90 -0.54 -2.42
N GLN A 338 17.32 -0.45 -1.16
CA GLN A 338 18.41 -1.25 -0.62
C GLN A 338 18.00 -1.86 0.73
N PRO A 339 17.73 -3.17 0.78
CA PRO A 339 17.63 -3.89 2.03
C PRO A 339 18.97 -3.84 2.77
N LEU A 340 18.96 -3.49 4.06
CA LEU A 340 20.14 -3.32 4.90
C LEU A 340 20.25 -4.39 6.00
N GLY A 341 19.60 -5.53 5.81
CA GLY A 341 19.56 -6.64 6.75
C GLY A 341 18.17 -7.26 6.84
N HIS A 342 17.88 -7.92 7.96
CA HIS A 342 16.59 -8.55 8.20
C HIS A 342 15.51 -7.59 8.71
N ASP A 343 15.91 -6.46 9.29
CA ASP A 343 15.03 -5.53 9.98
C ASP A 343 15.16 -4.09 9.48
N SER A 344 15.95 -3.82 8.44
CA SER A 344 16.26 -2.46 8.01
C SER A 344 16.21 -2.32 6.50
N ASN A 345 15.67 -1.20 6.02
CA ASN A 345 15.54 -0.90 4.60
C ASN A 345 15.83 0.59 4.32
N TRP A 346 16.43 0.87 3.17
CA TRP A 346 16.68 2.24 2.72
C TRP A 346 16.13 2.44 1.31
N SER A 347 15.07 3.24 1.19
CA SER A 347 14.39 3.53 -0.07
C SER A 347 14.54 5.00 -0.45
N ASN A 348 14.81 5.25 -1.72
CA ASN A 348 15.09 6.57 -2.25
C ASN A 348 14.37 6.76 -3.58
N SER A 349 13.83 7.94 -3.83
CA SER A 349 13.23 8.29 -5.11
C SER A 349 13.75 9.65 -5.57
N PHE A 350 14.14 9.73 -6.83
CA PHE A 350 14.31 10.98 -7.54
C PHE A 350 13.26 11.07 -8.64
N VAL A 351 12.49 12.16 -8.66
CA VAL A 351 11.44 12.39 -9.65
C VAL A 351 11.60 13.78 -10.23
N TRP A 352 11.54 13.86 -11.55
CA TRP A 352 11.40 15.10 -12.31
C TRP A 352 10.08 15.09 -13.06
N GLY A 353 9.36 16.21 -13.00
CA GLY A 353 8.13 16.43 -13.74
C GLY A 353 8.16 17.78 -14.44
N GLN A 354 7.62 17.83 -15.65
CA GLN A 354 7.44 19.06 -16.43
C GLN A 354 6.01 19.10 -16.97
N ASN A 355 5.31 20.18 -16.67
CA ASN A 355 4.05 20.54 -17.30
C ASN A 355 4.32 21.64 -18.32
N ASN A 356 3.92 21.42 -19.57
CA ASN A 356 3.91 22.42 -20.61
C ASN A 356 2.46 22.71 -20.97
N ASP A 357 1.98 23.83 -20.43
CA ASP A 357 0.65 24.36 -20.68
C ASP A 357 0.77 25.43 -21.79
N SER A 358 -0.33 25.75 -22.47
CA SER A 358 -0.32 26.62 -23.65
C SER A 358 0.12 28.07 -23.30
N GLY A 359 1.43 28.30 -23.22
CA GLY A 359 2.05 29.59 -22.90
C GLY A 359 3.04 29.57 -21.74
N GLU A 360 3.09 28.48 -20.95
CA GLU A 360 3.97 28.38 -19.78
C GLU A 360 4.52 26.95 -19.60
N THR A 361 5.80 26.85 -19.26
CA THR A 361 6.43 25.57 -18.92
C THR A 361 6.96 25.65 -17.49
N THR A 362 6.45 24.77 -16.64
CA THR A 362 6.84 24.66 -15.24
C THR A 362 7.47 23.30 -14.98
N GLN A 363 8.37 23.23 -13.99
CA GLN A 363 9.10 22.02 -13.66
C GLN A 363 9.15 21.82 -12.15
N SER A 364 9.18 20.56 -11.75
CA SER A 364 9.38 20.14 -10.37
C SER A 364 10.51 19.10 -10.29
N PHE A 365 11.20 19.12 -9.16
CA PHE A 365 12.20 18.14 -8.80
C PHE A 365 11.91 17.69 -7.38
N LEU A 366 11.91 16.37 -7.17
CA LEU A 366 11.63 15.74 -5.90
C LEU A 366 12.72 14.73 -5.59
N LEU A 367 13.25 14.81 -4.36
CA LEU A 367 14.15 13.82 -3.79
C LEU A 367 13.56 13.36 -2.47
N GLU A 368 13.27 12.07 -2.38
CA GLU A 368 12.72 11.41 -1.19
C GLU A 368 13.72 10.37 -0.69
N THR A 369 13.80 10.22 0.63
CA THR A 369 14.58 9.16 1.27
C THR A 369 13.88 8.71 2.54
N ASN A 370 13.80 7.40 2.73
CA ASN A 370 13.27 6.78 3.93
C ASN A 370 14.24 5.69 4.41
N PHE A 371 14.70 5.83 5.65
CA PHE A 371 15.43 4.78 6.35
C PHE A 371 14.48 4.18 7.39
N GLN A 372 14.07 2.95 7.14
CA GLN A 372 13.18 2.20 7.99
C GLN A 372 13.98 1.17 8.80
N ARG A 373 13.70 1.06 10.10
CA ARG A 373 14.23 0.00 10.97
C ARG A 373 13.12 -0.57 11.85
N GLY A 374 12.87 -1.86 11.70
CA GLY A 374 11.74 -2.53 12.30
C GLY A 374 10.48 -2.36 11.44
N ARG A 375 9.35 -2.78 12.00
CA ARG A 375 8.04 -2.56 11.38
C ARG A 375 7.49 -1.24 11.88
N ASP A 376 7.19 -0.34 10.96
CA ASP A 376 6.48 0.92 11.24
C ASP A 376 4.95 0.72 11.11
N THR A 377 4.54 -0.43 10.57
CA THR A 377 3.16 -0.83 10.26
C THR A 377 2.83 -2.21 10.85
N VAL A 378 1.54 -2.45 11.20
CA VAL A 378 1.05 -3.70 11.83
C VAL A 378 0.63 -4.73 10.80
#